data_AF-A0A2N6MNI4-F1
#
_entry.id   AF-A0A2N6MNI4-F1
#
_cell.length_a   1.000
_cell.length_b   1.000
_cell.length_c   1.000
_cell.angle_alpha   90.00
_cell.angle_beta   90.00
_cell.angle_gamma   90.00
#
_symmetry.space_group_name_H-M   'P 1'
#
loop_
_entity.id
_entity.type
_entity.pdbx_description
1 polymer ?
#
loop_
_entity_poly.entity_id
_entity_poly.type
_entity_poly.pdbx_seq_one_letter_code
_entity_poly.pdbx_strand_id
1 'polypeptide(L)'
;MSSAGKIEAEDDTPIPRRVWFYLAGLLVVLIGGLLMGVQVIAVMLAALFPPLPPLPAGAHEQSATTDAQGDQVWTYEVRENACAVTAFYEQVGQCVRYHDCEQHVPSLTRVSQCQGGQPFSQFQMRWQVIATSHPTEPNVTILTVTRRILWVSDP
;
A
#
# COMPACT_ATOMS: atom_id res chain seq x y z
N MET A 1 -10.41 -69.09 20.72
CA MET A 1 -9.30 -68.35 20.09
C MET A 1 -9.41 -66.90 20.50
N SER A 2 -8.68 -66.47 21.53
CA SER A 2 -8.65 -65.09 22.00
C SER A 2 -7.20 -64.74 22.29
N SER A 3 -6.58 -64.00 21.37
CA SER A 3 -5.20 -63.55 21.48
C SER A 3 -5.20 -62.25 22.29
N ALA A 4 -4.83 -62.35 23.56
CA ALA A 4 -4.61 -61.19 24.42
C ALA A 4 -3.30 -60.51 23.99
N GLY A 5 -3.41 -59.36 23.33
CA GLY A 5 -2.27 -58.51 23.00
C GLY A 5 -1.59 -58.01 24.28
N LYS A 6 -0.34 -58.42 24.46
CA LYS A 6 0.53 -57.96 25.55
C LYS A 6 0.92 -56.51 25.26
N ILE A 7 0.37 -55.57 26.01
CA ILE A 7 0.78 -54.16 25.96
C ILE A 7 2.15 -54.11 26.64
N GLU A 8 3.21 -53.96 25.84
CA GLU A 8 4.56 -53.73 26.34
C GLU A 8 4.61 -52.37 27.03
N ALA A 9 5.10 -52.36 28.28
CA ALA A 9 5.20 -51.16 29.08
C ALA A 9 6.21 -50.19 28.43
N GLU A 10 5.76 -48.96 28.20
CA GLU A 10 6.57 -47.87 27.67
C GLU A 10 7.71 -47.58 28.66
N ASP A 11 8.96 -47.71 28.19
CA ASP A 11 10.18 -47.50 28.97
C ASP A 11 10.37 -46.00 29.23
N ASP A 12 9.88 -45.53 30.38
CA ASP A 12 9.87 -44.14 30.82
C ASP A 12 11.26 -43.73 31.37
N THR A 13 12.28 -43.73 30.50
CA THR A 13 13.62 -43.28 30.88
C THR A 13 13.66 -41.75 30.95
N PRO A 14 13.95 -41.14 32.12
CA PRO A 14 13.89 -39.70 32.28
C PRO A 14 14.97 -39.02 31.43
N ILE A 15 14.53 -38.13 30.53
CA ILE A 15 15.41 -37.33 29.69
C ILE A 15 16.36 -36.52 30.59
N PRO A 16 17.70 -36.61 30.41
CA PRO A 16 18.63 -35.90 31.26
C PRO A 16 18.43 -34.39 31.16
N ARG A 17 18.41 -33.69 32.31
CA ARG A 17 18.13 -32.24 32.42
C ARG A 17 18.93 -31.36 31.44
N ARG A 18 20.14 -31.77 31.05
CA ARG A 18 20.98 -31.08 30.06
C ARG A 18 20.37 -31.08 28.66
N VAL A 19 19.75 -32.20 28.24
CA VAL A 19 19.09 -32.32 26.93
C VAL A 19 17.91 -31.37 26.83
N TRP A 20 17.16 -31.20 27.92
CA TRP A 20 16.08 -30.20 27.99
C TRP A 20 16.54 -28.77 27.69
N PHE A 21 17.70 -28.36 28.21
CA PHE A 21 18.24 -27.03 27.91
C PHE A 21 18.65 -26.87 26.44
N TYR A 22 19.20 -27.91 25.82
CA TYR A 22 19.52 -27.87 24.38
C TYR A 22 18.27 -27.80 23.53
N LEU A 23 17.23 -28.57 23.85
CA LEU A 23 15.95 -28.52 23.14
C LEU A 23 15.28 -27.15 23.30
N ALA A 24 15.27 -26.59 24.52
CA ALA A 24 14.77 -25.24 24.75
C ALA A 24 15.56 -24.18 23.98
N GLY A 25 16.90 -24.29 23.97
CA GLY A 25 17.76 -23.39 23.20
C GLY A 25 17.49 -23.47 21.69
N LEU A 26 17.39 -24.68 21.14
CA LEU A 26 17.05 -24.90 19.73
C LEU A 26 15.68 -24.32 19.40
N LEU A 27 14.68 -24.53 20.26
CA LEU A 27 13.34 -23.98 20.08
C LEU A 27 13.36 -22.45 20.05
N VAL A 28 14.10 -21.81 20.96
CA VAL A 28 14.25 -20.34 20.98
C VAL A 28 14.90 -19.83 19.70
N VAL A 29 15.96 -20.49 19.21
CA VAL A 29 16.62 -20.12 17.96
C VAL A 29 15.69 -20.28 16.76
N LEU A 30 14.92 -21.38 16.69
CA LEU A 30 13.95 -21.61 15.63
C LEU A 30 12.84 -20.57 15.62
N ILE A 31 12.27 -20.25 16.80
CA ILE A 31 11.24 -19.20 16.93
C ILE A 31 11.83 -17.85 16.54
N GLY A 32 13.01 -17.50 17.04
CA GLY A 32 13.67 -16.25 16.70
C GLY A 32 13.95 -16.10 15.21
N GLY A 33 14.43 -17.17 14.57
CA GLY A 33 14.64 -17.23 13.11
C GLY A 33 13.35 -17.06 12.33
N LEU A 34 12.26 -17.72 12.75
CA LEU A 34 10.95 -17.58 12.12
C LEU A 34 10.42 -16.15 12.22
N LEU A 35 10.51 -15.53 13.40
CA LEU A 35 10.06 -14.15 13.61
C LEU A 35 10.83 -13.16 12.73
N MET A 36 12.16 -13.30 12.65
CA MET A 36 12.99 -12.48 11.77
C MET A 36 12.65 -12.71 10.29
N GLY A 37 12.47 -13.97 9.89
CA GLY A 37 12.07 -14.33 8.52
C GLY A 37 10.74 -13.68 8.11
N VAL A 38 9.74 -13.71 9.00
CA VAL A 38 8.44 -13.06 8.76
C VAL A 38 8.59 -11.55 8.56
N GLN A 39 9.42 -10.89 9.37
CA GLN A 39 9.65 -9.44 9.24
C GLN A 39 10.32 -9.08 7.91
N VAL A 40 11.35 -9.83 7.51
CA VAL A 40 12.04 -9.59 6.23
C VAL A 40 11.09 -9.80 5.04
N ILE A 41 10.29 -10.87 5.07
CA ILE A 41 9.29 -11.14 4.02
C ILE A 41 8.25 -10.01 3.96
N ALA A 42 7.77 -9.53 5.11
CA ALA A 42 6.81 -8.43 5.16
C ALA A 42 7.37 -7.14 4.54
N VAL A 43 8.63 -6.78 4.83
CA VAL A 43 9.28 -5.60 4.23
C VAL A 43 9.46 -5.78 2.73
N MET A 44 9.89 -6.96 2.26
CA MET A 44 10.01 -7.25 0.83
C MET A 44 8.66 -7.15 0.12
N LEU A 45 7.59 -7.70 0.70
CA LEU A 45 6.24 -7.59 0.15
C LEU A 45 5.76 -6.15 0.10
N ALA A 46 6.02 -5.34 1.12
CA ALA A 46 5.69 -3.92 1.13
C ALA A 46 6.42 -3.15 0.01
N ALA A 47 7.69 -3.50 -0.25
CA ALA A 47 8.47 -2.88 -1.32
C ALA A 47 7.97 -3.28 -2.73
N LEU A 48 7.56 -4.55 -2.91
CA LEU A 48 7.04 -5.06 -4.18
C LEU A 48 5.60 -4.63 -4.47
N PHE A 49 4.78 -4.49 -3.41
CA PHE A 49 3.37 -4.16 -3.47
C PHE A 49 3.08 -2.92 -2.61
N PRO A 50 3.58 -1.75 -3.03
CA PRO A 50 3.32 -0.50 -2.34
C PRO A 50 1.82 -0.19 -2.32
N PRO A 51 1.31 0.51 -1.29
CA PRO A 51 -0.07 0.92 -1.24
C PRO A 51 -0.43 1.78 -2.47
N LEU A 52 -1.69 1.70 -2.88
CA LEU A 52 -2.23 2.55 -3.94
C LEU A 52 -2.52 3.95 -3.39
N PRO A 53 -2.40 5.00 -4.21
CA PRO A 53 -2.82 6.34 -3.82
C PRO A 53 -4.34 6.36 -3.55
N PRO A 54 -4.84 7.28 -2.71
CA PRO A 54 -6.27 7.43 -2.51
C PRO A 54 -6.94 7.82 -3.84
N LEU A 55 -8.05 7.17 -4.17
CA LEU A 55 -8.83 7.44 -5.38
C LEU A 55 -10.29 7.67 -5.00
N PRO A 56 -11.00 8.60 -5.67
CA PRO A 56 -12.43 8.77 -5.46
C PRO A 56 -13.20 7.54 -5.96
N ALA A 57 -14.43 7.36 -5.47
CA ALA A 57 -15.28 6.27 -5.89
C ALA A 57 -15.60 6.38 -7.39
N GLY A 58 -15.66 5.24 -8.09
CA GLY A 58 -15.96 5.23 -9.53
C GLY A 58 -14.84 5.76 -10.43
N ALA A 59 -13.62 5.91 -9.92
CA ALA A 59 -12.46 6.15 -10.76
C ALA A 59 -12.18 4.94 -11.66
N HIS A 60 -12.08 5.19 -12.96
CA HIS A 60 -11.75 4.20 -13.98
C HIS A 60 -10.37 4.48 -14.56
N GLU A 61 -9.49 3.49 -14.53
CA GLU A 61 -8.14 3.61 -15.11
C GLU A 61 -8.23 3.70 -16.64
N GLN A 62 -7.59 4.73 -17.20
CA GLN A 62 -7.44 4.94 -18.64
C GLN A 62 -6.05 4.50 -19.11
N SER A 63 -5.01 4.80 -18.33
CA SER A 63 -3.64 4.41 -18.65
C SER A 63 -2.74 4.36 -17.42
N ALA A 64 -1.66 3.58 -17.54
CA ALA A 64 -0.58 3.49 -16.56
C ALA A 64 0.77 3.51 -17.29
N THR A 65 1.66 4.42 -16.91
CA THR A 65 3.01 4.54 -17.46
C THR A 65 4.03 4.76 -16.34
N THR A 66 5.31 4.67 -16.69
CA THR A 66 6.42 5.06 -15.82
C THR A 66 7.20 6.15 -16.54
N ASP A 67 7.43 7.28 -15.86
CA ASP A 67 8.16 8.39 -16.45
C ASP A 67 9.68 8.16 -16.43
N ALA A 68 10.45 9.10 -16.98
CA ALA A 68 11.90 9.00 -17.07
C ALA A 68 12.60 9.05 -15.69
N GLN A 69 11.90 9.56 -14.67
CA GLN A 69 12.36 9.66 -13.29
C GLN A 69 12.04 8.39 -12.48
N GLY A 70 11.33 7.42 -13.09
CA GLY A 70 10.88 6.21 -12.43
C GLY A 70 9.60 6.38 -11.62
N ASP A 71 8.94 7.53 -11.72
CA ASP A 71 7.64 7.73 -11.08
C ASP A 71 6.58 7.00 -11.86
N GLN A 72 5.63 6.41 -11.14
CA GLN A 72 4.52 5.74 -11.77
C GLN A 72 3.38 6.74 -11.94
N VAL A 73 2.89 6.86 -13.16
CA VAL A 73 1.87 7.82 -13.56
C VAL A 73 0.67 7.06 -14.07
N TRP A 74 -0.49 7.32 -13.48
CA TRP A 74 -1.76 6.80 -13.95
C TRP A 74 -2.65 7.93 -14.41
N THR A 75 -3.46 7.66 -15.41
CA THR A 75 -4.56 8.53 -15.80
C THR A 75 -5.86 7.83 -15.47
N TYR A 76 -6.72 8.49 -14.70
CA TYR A 76 -8.05 8.01 -14.37
C TYR A 76 -9.10 8.97 -14.89
N GLU A 77 -10.28 8.43 -15.16
CA GLU A 77 -11.49 9.18 -15.43
C GLU A 77 -12.49 8.97 -14.28
N VAL A 78 -13.08 10.06 -13.81
CA VAL A 78 -14.08 10.03 -12.72
C VAL A 78 -15.31 10.80 -13.19
N ARG A 79 -16.50 10.21 -13.01
CA ARG A 79 -17.80 10.83 -13.31
C ARG A 79 -18.26 11.76 -12.20
N GLU A 80 -17.35 12.61 -11.74
CA GLU A 80 -17.58 13.68 -10.78
C GLU A 80 -16.97 14.97 -11.31
N ASN A 81 -17.54 16.11 -10.93
CA ASN A 81 -16.95 17.40 -11.29
C ASN A 81 -15.61 17.59 -10.56
N ALA A 82 -14.72 18.40 -11.14
CA ALA A 82 -13.35 18.54 -10.64
C ALA A 82 -13.28 19.09 -9.21
N CYS A 83 -14.33 19.77 -8.78
CA CYS A 83 -14.45 20.38 -7.47
C CYS A 83 -14.78 19.39 -6.36
N ALA A 84 -15.69 18.45 -6.62
CA ALA A 84 -15.96 17.33 -5.74
C ALA A 84 -14.70 16.48 -5.56
N VAL A 85 -13.99 16.23 -6.67
CA VAL A 85 -12.72 15.50 -6.62
C VAL A 85 -11.66 16.27 -5.83
N THR A 86 -11.56 17.58 -6.01
CA THR A 86 -10.65 18.42 -5.21
C THR A 86 -10.99 18.34 -3.72
N ALA A 87 -12.27 18.45 -3.36
CA ALA A 87 -12.73 18.34 -1.98
C ALA A 87 -12.43 16.96 -1.35
N PHE A 88 -12.49 15.89 -2.14
CA PHE A 88 -12.04 14.56 -1.70
C PHE A 88 -10.56 14.56 -1.33
N TYR A 89 -9.68 15.08 -2.19
CA TYR A 89 -8.23 15.08 -1.92
C TYR A 89 -7.81 16.04 -0.81
N GLU A 90 -8.58 17.11 -0.55
CA GLU A 90 -8.35 18.01 0.60
C GLU A 90 -8.55 17.31 1.95
N GLN A 91 -9.29 16.20 2.01
CA GLN A 91 -9.46 15.43 3.26
C GLN A 91 -8.22 14.59 3.60
N VAL A 92 -7.39 14.27 2.61
CA VAL A 92 -6.26 13.33 2.73
C VAL A 92 -4.90 13.96 2.40
N GLY A 93 -4.88 15.22 1.96
CA GLY A 93 -3.68 15.91 1.52
C GLY A 93 -3.87 17.43 1.43
N GLN A 94 -2.94 18.08 0.75
CA GLN A 94 -2.92 19.52 0.52
C GLN A 94 -3.17 19.80 -0.95
N CYS A 95 -4.03 20.78 -1.24
CA CYS A 95 -4.40 21.14 -2.61
C CYS A 95 -4.10 22.61 -2.90
N VAL A 96 -3.62 22.86 -4.12
CA VAL A 96 -3.56 24.17 -4.74
C VAL A 96 -4.67 24.21 -5.80
N ARG A 97 -5.60 25.17 -5.65
CA ARG A 97 -6.67 25.40 -6.62
C ARG A 97 -6.22 26.47 -7.61
N TYR A 98 -6.39 26.19 -8.91
CA TYR A 98 -6.09 27.14 -9.99
C TYR A 98 -7.35 27.86 -10.48
N HIS A 99 -8.51 27.23 -10.33
CA HIS A 99 -9.80 27.80 -10.68
C HIS A 99 -10.79 27.68 -9.53
N ASP A 100 -11.69 28.65 -9.44
CA ASP A 100 -12.79 28.62 -8.49
C ASP A 100 -13.89 27.67 -8.98
N CYS A 101 -14.42 26.89 -8.05
CA CYS A 101 -15.44 25.88 -8.25
C CYS A 101 -16.84 26.44 -8.47
N GLU A 102 -17.04 27.72 -8.17
CA GLU A 102 -18.29 28.43 -8.44
C GLU A 102 -18.36 28.95 -9.88
N GLN A 103 -17.24 28.99 -10.61
CA GLN A 103 -17.15 29.56 -11.94
C GLN A 103 -17.10 28.47 -13.02
N HIS A 104 -17.50 28.83 -14.25
CA HIS A 104 -17.37 27.94 -15.39
C HIS A 104 -15.89 27.65 -15.67
N VAL A 105 -15.48 26.40 -15.47
CA VAL A 105 -14.12 25.93 -15.75
C VAL A 105 -14.00 25.63 -17.24
N PRO A 106 -13.04 26.24 -17.96
CA PRO A 106 -12.83 25.92 -19.37
C PRO A 106 -12.44 24.44 -19.56
N SER A 107 -12.77 23.88 -20.72
CA SER A 107 -12.40 22.52 -21.10
C SER A 107 -10.89 22.29 -21.07
N LEU A 108 -10.43 21.08 -20.71
CA LEU A 108 -9.01 20.70 -20.70
C LEU A 108 -8.11 21.60 -19.84
N THR A 109 -8.69 22.20 -18.81
CA THR A 109 -7.97 23.12 -17.93
C THR A 109 -7.68 22.43 -16.60
N ARG A 110 -6.44 22.63 -16.12
CA ARG A 110 -6.02 22.15 -14.80
C ARG A 110 -6.81 22.92 -13.74
N VAL A 111 -7.63 22.22 -12.97
CA VAL A 111 -8.49 22.82 -11.93
C VAL A 111 -7.76 22.89 -10.60
N SER A 112 -7.09 21.81 -10.23
CA SER A 112 -6.35 21.72 -8.97
C SER A 112 -5.17 20.76 -9.09
N GLN A 113 -4.22 20.96 -8.19
CA GLN A 113 -3.11 20.03 -7.94
C GLN A 113 -3.08 19.73 -6.45
N CYS A 114 -3.28 18.47 -6.11
CA CYS A 114 -3.25 17.97 -4.76
C CYS A 114 -2.04 17.08 -4.55
N GLN A 115 -1.50 17.07 -3.34
CA GLN A 115 -0.40 16.20 -2.97
C GLN A 115 -0.56 15.74 -1.52
N GLY A 116 -0.05 14.56 -1.25
CA GLY A 116 -0.04 14.00 0.09
C GLY A 116 0.94 12.85 0.20
N GLY A 117 0.95 12.23 1.37
CA GLY A 117 1.79 11.06 1.57
C GLY A 117 1.27 10.18 2.67
N GLN A 118 1.64 8.91 2.59
CA GLN A 118 1.28 7.89 3.56
C GLN A 118 2.52 7.07 3.91
N PRO A 119 2.91 6.99 5.19
CA PRO A 119 3.96 6.09 5.62
C PRO A 119 3.47 4.63 5.52
N PHE A 120 4.35 3.73 5.10
CA PHE A 120 4.09 2.29 5.09
C PHE A 120 5.40 1.52 5.33
N SER A 121 5.44 0.68 6.36
CA SER A 121 6.68 -0.01 6.77
C SER A 121 7.83 0.99 7.01
N GLN A 122 8.97 0.82 6.33
CA GLN A 122 10.14 1.73 6.35
C GLN A 122 10.17 2.71 5.18
N PHE A 123 9.07 2.81 4.43
CA PHE A 123 8.93 3.65 3.25
C PHE A 123 7.88 4.74 3.46
N GLN A 124 7.94 5.77 2.63
CA GLN A 124 6.91 6.78 2.51
C GLN A 124 6.44 6.83 1.05
N MET A 125 5.13 6.64 0.84
CA MET A 125 4.53 6.91 -0.45
C MET A 125 4.19 8.40 -0.50
N ARG A 126 4.71 9.12 -1.49
CA ARG A 126 4.20 10.45 -1.87
C ARG A 126 3.36 10.30 -3.12
N TRP A 127 2.21 10.96 -3.12
CA TRP A 127 1.32 11.00 -4.27
C TRP A 127 1.02 12.44 -4.63
N GLN A 128 0.83 12.67 -5.93
CA GLN A 128 0.38 13.93 -6.48
C GLN A 128 -0.75 13.64 -7.46
N VAL A 129 -1.82 14.42 -7.38
CA VAL A 129 -2.97 14.33 -8.29
C VAL A 129 -3.18 15.68 -8.95
N ILE A 130 -3.26 15.67 -10.27
CA ILE A 130 -3.64 16.82 -11.07
C ILE A 130 -5.04 16.56 -11.63
N ALA A 131 -6.01 17.38 -11.23
CA ALA A 131 -7.37 17.30 -11.73
C ALA A 131 -7.55 18.24 -12.94
N THR A 132 -8.02 17.68 -14.05
CA THR A 132 -8.25 18.41 -15.30
C THR A 132 -9.70 18.22 -15.73
N SER A 133 -10.36 19.30 -16.16
CA SER A 133 -11.72 19.23 -16.69
C SER A 133 -11.77 18.42 -17.99
N HIS A 134 -12.80 17.59 -18.16
CA HIS A 134 -13.00 16.86 -19.41
C HIS A 134 -13.36 17.82 -20.56
N PRO A 135 -12.94 17.55 -21.82
CA PRO A 135 -13.18 18.45 -22.94
C PRO A 135 -14.66 18.68 -23.26
N THR A 136 -15.49 17.66 -23.13
CA THR A 136 -16.88 17.66 -23.59
C THR A 136 -17.91 17.46 -22.49
N GLU A 137 -17.49 17.04 -21.29
CA GLU A 137 -18.41 16.59 -20.23
C GLU A 137 -18.07 17.30 -18.91
N PRO A 138 -18.84 18.32 -18.48
CA PRO A 138 -18.50 19.13 -17.30
C PRO A 138 -18.53 18.34 -15.97
N ASN A 139 -19.20 17.19 -15.95
CA ASN A 139 -19.28 16.30 -14.78
C ASN A 139 -18.30 15.14 -14.86
N VAL A 140 -17.31 15.21 -15.74
CA VAL A 140 -16.23 14.25 -15.84
C VAL A 140 -14.91 14.96 -15.59
N THR A 141 -14.06 14.32 -14.79
CA THR A 141 -12.73 14.83 -14.45
C THR A 141 -11.69 13.80 -14.82
N ILE A 142 -10.65 14.26 -15.51
CA ILE A 142 -9.46 13.46 -15.78
C ILE A 142 -8.47 13.71 -14.66
N LEU A 143 -8.02 12.64 -14.01
CA LEU A 143 -7.02 12.68 -12.95
C LEU A 143 -5.72 12.12 -13.46
N THR A 144 -4.66 12.91 -13.39
CA THR A 144 -3.30 12.41 -13.55
C THR A 144 -2.72 12.20 -12.15
N VAL A 145 -2.51 10.95 -11.78
CA VAL A 145 -2.02 10.54 -10.48
C VAL A 145 -0.57 10.07 -10.62
N THR A 146 0.35 10.74 -9.94
CA THR A 146 1.75 10.37 -9.88
C THR A 146 2.05 9.80 -8.50
N ARG A 147 2.73 8.65 -8.44
CA ARG A 147 3.21 8.03 -7.20
C ARG A 147 4.72 7.91 -7.22
N ARG A 148 5.32 8.31 -6.11
CA ARG A 148 6.73 8.10 -5.79
C ARG A 148 6.88 7.40 -4.45
N ILE A 149 7.78 6.43 -4.39
CA ILE A 149 8.13 5.73 -3.15
C ILE A 149 9.50 6.23 -2.72
N LEU A 150 9.58 6.72 -1.50
CA LEU A 150 10.80 7.24 -0.90
C LEU A 150 11.16 6.39 0.31
N TRP A 151 12.46 6.33 0.62
CA TRP A 151 12.90 5.87 1.93
C TRP A 151 12.53 6.91 2.97
N VAL A 152 12.16 6.50 4.18
CA VAL A 152 11.79 7.43 5.26
C VAL A 152 12.94 8.39 5.64
N SER A 153 14.18 8.06 5.29
CA SER A 153 15.35 8.92 5.48
C SER A 153 15.53 10.01 4.41
N ASP A 154 14.79 9.96 3.31
CA ASP A 154 14.91 10.95 2.23
C ASP A 154 14.00 12.16 2.53
N PRO A 155 14.56 13.39 2.66
CA PRO A 155 13.79 14.59 2.94
C PRO A 155 12.80 14.96 1.81
#